data_AF-A0A4Q1ER12-F1
#
_entry.id   AF-A0A4Q1ER12-F1
#
_cell.length_a   1.000
_cell.length_b   1.000
_cell.length_c   1.000
_cell.angle_alpha   90.00
_cell.angle_beta   90.00
_cell.angle_gamma   90.00
#
_symmetry.space_group_name_H-M   'P 1'
#
loop_
_entity.id
_entity.type
_entity.pdbx_description
1 polymer ?
#
loop_
_entity_poly.entity_id
_entity_poly.type
_entity_poly.pdbx_seq_one_letter_code
_entity_poly.pdbx_strand_id
1 'polypeptide(L)' 'MINIMKPFKYEVFTTIIEQQIRNGILQGKDKLPSIREIKEKYKLSTSSVQSGFEYLMIKGLVTSTPRS' A
#
# COMPACT_ATOMS: atom_id res chain seq x y z
N MET A 1 -27.84 -5.44 6.89
CA MET A 1 -27.48 -4.48 5.83
C MET A 1 -26.02 -4.71 5.48
N ILE A 2 -25.72 -5.24 4.29
CA ILE A 2 -24.34 -5.37 3.81
C ILE A 2 -23.97 -3.98 3.29
N ASN A 3 -23.09 -3.27 3.99
CA ASN A 3 -22.57 -2.00 3.51
C ASN A 3 -21.73 -2.31 2.26
N ILE A 4 -22.22 -1.95 1.07
CA ILE A 4 -21.42 -2.00 -0.16
C ILE A 4 -20.42 -0.85 -0.04
N MET A 5 -19.38 -1.09 0.74
CA MET A 5 -18.27 -0.17 0.90
C MET A 5 -17.64 -0.06 -0.49
N LYS A 6 -17.70 1.14 -1.09
CA LYS A 6 -16.96 1.38 -2.33
C LYS A 6 -15.50 1.00 -2.04
N PRO A 7 -14.86 0.15 -2.87
CA PRO A 7 -13.48 -0.22 -2.65
C PRO A 7 -12.68 1.07 -2.53
N PHE A 8 -11.95 1.24 -1.43
CA PHE A 8 -11.16 2.44 -1.27
C PHE A 8 -10.15 2.51 -2.40
N LYS A 9 -9.89 3.71 -2.93
CA LYS A 9 -8.98 3.88 -4.07
C LYS A 9 -7.57 3.31 -3.81
N TYR A 10 -7.16 3.20 -2.55
CA TYR A 10 -5.87 2.63 -2.19
C TYR A 10 -5.79 1.11 -2.41
N GLU A 11 -6.92 0.39 -2.44
CA GLU A 11 -6.96 -1.07 -2.55
C GLU A 11 -6.30 -1.58 -3.84
N VAL A 12 -6.29 -0.75 -4.90
CA VAL A 12 -5.72 -1.09 -6.20
C VAL A 12 -4.24 -1.48 -6.12
N PHE A 13 -3.47 -0.90 -5.20
CA PHE A 13 -2.05 -1.20 -5.06
C PHE A 13 -1.75 -2.00 -3.79
N THR A 14 -2.52 -1.80 -2.71
CA THR A 14 -2.26 -2.49 -1.45
C THR A 14 -2.51 -3.98 -1.58
N THR A 15 -3.56 -4.39 -2.31
CA THR A 15 -3.84 -5.82 -2.59
C THR A 15 -2.68 -6.51 -3.31
N ILE A 16 -2.04 -5.83 -4.25
CA ILE A 16 -0.88 -6.35 -4.99
C ILE A 16 0.32 -6.51 -4.05
N ILE A 17 0.61 -5.50 -3.22
CA ILE A 17 1.70 -5.59 -2.22
C ILE A 17 1.43 -6.72 -1.22
N GLU A 18 0.20 -6.84 -0.73
CA GLU A 18 -0.19 -7.93 0.18
C GLU A 18 0.07 -9.31 -0.44
N GLN A 19 -0.33 -9.49 -1.71
CA GLN A 19 -0.10 -10.74 -2.43
C GLN A 19 1.40 -11.01 -2.60
N GLN A 20 2.19 -9.99 -2.95
CA GLN A 20 3.64 -10.16 -3.08
C GLN A 20 4.32 -10.53 -1.77
N ILE A 21 3.90 -9.94 -0.65
CA ILE A 21 4.40 -10.32 0.69
C ILE A 21 4.00 -11.76 1.03
N ARG A 22 2.73 -12.12 0.85
CA ARG A 22 2.23 -13.48 1.15
C ARG A 22 2.90 -14.55 0.30
N ASN A 23 3.23 -14.23 -0.94
CA ASN A 23 3.92 -15.13 -1.86
C ASN A 23 5.45 -15.12 -1.67
N GLY A 24 5.98 -14.35 -0.72
CA GLY A 24 7.42 -14.27 -0.44
C GLY A 24 8.23 -13.51 -1.50
N ILE A 25 7.57 -12.80 -2.41
CA ILE A 25 8.20 -11.96 -3.45
C ILE A 25 8.80 -10.70 -2.83
N LEU A 26 8.08 -10.08 -1.88
CA LEU A 26 8.57 -8.98 -1.06
C LEU A 26 8.94 -9.48 0.32
N GLN A 27 10.16 -9.20 0.75
CA GLN A 27 10.70 -9.58 2.05
C GLN A 27 10.98 -8.32 2.91
N GLY A 28 11.16 -8.50 4.22
CA GLY A 28 11.19 -7.38 5.17
C GLY A 28 12.29 -6.32 4.97
N LYS A 29 13.27 -6.56 4.10
CA LYS A 29 14.32 -5.58 3.76
C LYS A 29 14.14 -4.94 2.39
N ASP A 30 13.16 -5.40 1.61
CA ASP A 30 12.91 -4.88 0.28
C ASP A 30 12.26 -3.51 0.36
N LYS A 31 12.69 -2.62 -0.53
CA LYS A 31 12.08 -1.30 -0.65
C LYS A 31 10.79 -1.42 -1.43
N LEU A 32 9.72 -0.87 -0.84
CA LEU A 32 8.47 -0.67 -1.56
C LEU A 32 8.61 0.49 -2.56
N PRO A 33 7.77 0.52 -3.61
CA PRO A 33 7.67 1.68 -4.48
C PRO A 33 7.38 2.94 -3.66
N SER A 34 8.00 4.06 -4.02
CA SER A 34 7.75 5.34 -3.39
C SER A 34 6.32 5.84 -3.64
N ILE A 35 5.87 6.78 -2.80
CA ILE A 35 4.57 7.47 -2.99
C ILE A 35 4.44 8.02 -4.41
N ARG A 36 5.52 8.59 -4.96
CA ARG A 36 5.53 9.15 -6.32
C ARG A 36 5.29 8.08 -7.37
N GLU A 37 5.99 6.96 -7.29
CA GLU A 37 5.85 5.85 -8.24
C GLU A 37 4.43 5.27 -8.21
N ILE A 38 3.85 5.08 -7.03
CA ILE A 38 2.48 4.57 -6.90
C ILE A 38 1.46 5.57 -7.46
N LYS A 39 1.60 6.87 -7.15
CA LYS A 39 0.72 7.90 -7.71
C LYS A 39 0.74 7.89 -9.24
N GLU A 40 1.93 7.87 -9.83
CA GLU A 40 2.09 7.93 -11.29
C GLU A 40 1.57 6.67 -11.99
N LYS A 41 1.81 5.49 -11.39
CA LYS A 41 1.38 4.18 -11.90
C LYS A 41 -0.13 3.98 -11.83
N TYR A 42 -0.75 4.31 -10.70
CA TYR A 42 -2.18 4.04 -10.44
C TYR A 42 -3.08 5.27 -10.57
N LYS A 43 -2.52 6.43 -10.99
CA LYS A 43 -3.24 7.70 -11.14
C LYS A 43 -4.00 8.11 -9.87
N LEU A 44 -3.34 7.95 -8.72
CA LEU A 44 -3.91 8.25 -7.41
C LEU A 44 -3.46 9.61 -6.87
N SER A 45 -4.26 10.18 -5.96
CA SER A 45 -3.83 11.33 -5.16
C SER A 45 -2.76 10.93 -4.14
N THR A 46 -1.95 11.90 -3.68
CA THR A 46 -1.01 11.66 -2.57
C THR A 46 -1.71 11.11 -1.35
N SER A 47 -2.86 11.67 -0.98
CA SER A 47 -3.64 11.23 0.18
C SER A 47 -4.10 9.77 0.04
N SER A 48 -4.54 9.35 -1.15
CA SER A 48 -4.95 7.96 -1.38
C SER A 48 -3.78 6.99 -1.21
N VAL A 49 -2.59 7.38 -1.70
CA VAL A 49 -1.39 6.55 -1.54
C VAL A 49 -0.93 6.50 -0.08
N GLN A 50 -0.95 7.63 0.63
CA GLN A 50 -0.63 7.69 2.06
C GLN A 50 -1.57 6.80 2.88
N SER A 51 -2.89 6.91 2.69
CA SER A 51 -3.86 6.04 3.37
C SER A 51 -3.65 4.57 3.05
N GLY A 52 -3.19 4.22 1.84
CA GLY A 52 -2.84 2.83 1.51
C GLY A 52 -1.61 2.31 2.24
N PHE A 53 -0.57 3.14 2.40
CA PHE A 53 0.58 2.77 3.22
C PHE A 53 0.23 2.69 4.70
N GLU A 54 -0.57 3.62 5.21
CA GLU A 54 -1.12 3.55 6.58
C GLU A 54 -1.91 2.27 6.80
N TYR A 55 -2.77 1.90 5.86
CA TYR A 55 -3.51 0.64 5.90
C TYR A 55 -2.59 -0.59 6.00
N LEU A 56 -1.52 -0.64 5.20
CA LEU A 56 -0.53 -1.72 5.27
C LEU A 56 0.27 -1.72 6.59
N MET A 57 0.57 -0.54 7.14
CA MET A 57 1.24 -0.40 8.44
C MET A 57 0.35 -0.88 9.59
N ILE A 58 -0.93 -0.52 9.59
CA ILE A 58 -1.92 -0.97 10.59
C ILE A 58 -2.06 -2.49 10.56
N LYS A 59 -1.96 -3.11 9.38
CA LYS A 59 -1.91 -4.57 9.24
C LYS A 59 -0.60 -5.22 9.69
N GLY A 60 0.42 -4.44 10.03
CA GLY A 60 1.75 -4.95 10.41
C GLY A 60 2.55 -5.53 9.23
N LEU A 61 2.20 -5.19 7.99
CA LEU A 61 2.85 -5.74 6.79
C LEU A 61 4.04 -4.91 6.32
N VAL A 62 4.06 -3.63 6.66
CA VAL A 62 5.09 -2.68 6.25
C VAL A 62 5.42 -1.73 7.40
N THR A 63 6.60 -1.13 7.38
CA THR A 63 7.03 -0.13 8.35
C THR A 63 7.59 1.09 7.62
N SER A 64 7.52 2.27 8.26
CA SER A 64 8.22 3.45 7.78
C SER A 64 9.64 3.48 8.35
N THR A 65 10.62 3.74 7.49
CA THR A 65 11.98 4.06 7.93
C THR A 65 12.18 5.57 7.82
N PRO A 66 12.48 6.28 8.92
CA PRO A 66 12.81 7.69 8.85
C PRO A 66 14.04 7.89 7.96
N ARG A 67 14.02 8.94 7.14
CA ARG A 67 15.24 9.37 6.45
C ARG A 67 16.12 10.06 7.51
N SER A 68 17.34 9.54 7.71
CA SER A 68 18.36 10.13 8.60
C SER A 68 18.69 11.57 8.26
#